data_AF-A0A9Q7BB59-F1
#
_entry.id   AF-A0A9Q7BB59-F1
#
_cell.length_a   1.000
_cell.length_b   1.000
_cell.length_c   1.000
_cell.angle_alpha   90.00
_cell.angle_beta   90.00
_cell.angle_gamma   90.00
#
_symmetry.space_group_name_H-M   'P 1'
#
loop_
_entity.id
_entity.type
_entity.pdbx_description
1 polymer ?
#
loop_
_entity_poly.entity_id
_entity_poly.type
_entity_poly.pdbx_seq_one_letter_code
_entity_poly.pdbx_strand_id
1 'polypeptide(L)' 'MIEDPDGSELPDLHAAELEAALSARALVVERILAGKCIGDRILEVADGTGRVLATVSLRSSVGI' A
#
# COMPACT_ATOMS: atom_id res chain seq x y z
N MET A 1 -1.11 -10.77 22.18
CA MET A 1 -1.24 -10.47 20.74
C MET A 1 -1.05 -8.97 20.65
N ILE A 2 0.03 -8.51 20.05
CA ILE A 2 0.29 -7.08 19.86
C ILE A 2 -0.46 -6.77 18.56
N GLU A 3 -1.67 -6.22 18.68
CA GLU A 3 -2.40 -5.70 17.53
C GLU A 3 -1.55 -4.57 16.94
N ASP A 4 -1.28 -4.64 15.65
CA ASP A 4 -0.58 -3.60 14.92
C ASP A 4 -1.41 -2.30 15.07
N PRO A 5 -0.92 -1.28 15.79
CA PRO A 5 -1.73 -0.11 16.13
C PRO A 5 -2.04 0.77 14.91
N ASP A 6 -1.49 0.45 13.74
CA ASP A 6 -1.61 1.19 12.49
C ASP A 6 -2.72 0.69 11.56
N GLY A 7 -3.47 -0.35 11.95
CA GLY A 7 -4.65 -0.80 11.20
C GLY A 7 -5.89 -0.02 11.61
N SER A 8 -6.35 0.94 10.78
CA SER A 8 -7.66 1.57 10.96
C SER A 8 -8.75 0.76 10.26
N GLU A 9 -9.91 0.60 10.90
CA GLU A 9 -11.09 0.07 10.21
C GLU A 9 -11.55 1.06 9.15
N LEU A 10 -11.53 0.61 7.88
CA LEU A 10 -11.96 1.41 6.75
C LEU A 10 -13.39 1.05 6.37
N PRO A 11 -14.20 2.05 5.96
CA PRO A 11 -15.63 1.87 5.74
C PRO A 11 -15.96 0.91 4.59
N ASP A 12 -15.09 0.82 3.58
CA ASP A 12 -15.23 -0.08 2.45
C ASP A 12 -13.88 -0.39 1.78
N LEU A 13 -13.89 -1.33 0.82
CA LEU A 13 -12.71 -1.73 0.07
C LEU A 13 -12.11 -0.59 -0.75
N HIS A 14 -12.93 0.36 -1.23
CA HIS A 14 -12.44 1.48 -2.02
C HIS A 14 -11.63 2.47 -1.17
N ALA A 15 -12.07 2.71 0.07
CA ALA A 15 -11.31 3.47 1.06
C ALA A 15 -9.98 2.78 1.40
N ALA A 16 -9.99 1.44 1.52
CA ALA A 16 -8.77 0.64 1.71
C ALA A 16 -7.79 0.75 0.54
N GLU A 17 -8.28 0.69 -0.69
CA GLU A 17 -7.46 0.88 -1.89
C GLU A 17 -6.86 2.28 -1.96
N LEU A 18 -7.64 3.31 -1.61
CA LEU A 18 -7.18 4.69 -1.62
C LEU A 18 -6.09 4.93 -0.57
N GLU A 19 -6.28 4.45 0.65
CA GLU A 19 -5.26 4.56 1.71
C GLU A 19 -4.00 3.79 1.34
N ALA A 20 -4.14 2.55 0.83
CA ALA A 20 -3.01 1.75 0.37
C ALA A 20 -2.25 2.46 -0.76
N ALA A 21 -2.94 3.10 -1.71
CA ALA A 21 -2.32 3.88 -2.78
C ALA A 21 -1.58 5.13 -2.27
N LEU A 22 -2.14 5.83 -1.27
CA LEU A 22 -1.50 6.98 -0.64
C LEU A 22 -0.22 6.57 0.11
N SER A 23 -0.29 5.50 0.90
CA SER A 23 0.84 4.93 1.62
C SER A 23 1.91 4.39 0.67
N ALA A 24 1.51 3.72 -0.41
CA ALA A 24 2.40 3.29 -1.48
C ALA A 24 3.12 4.49 -2.10
N ARG A 25 2.41 5.60 -2.39
CA ARG A 25 3.02 6.81 -2.93
C ARG A 25 4.00 7.45 -1.95
N ALA A 26 3.69 7.51 -0.66
CA ALA A 26 4.60 8.03 0.36
C ALA A 26 5.90 7.21 0.42
N LEU A 27 5.79 5.87 0.43
CA LEU A 27 6.93 4.96 0.38
C LEU A 27 7.78 5.15 -0.88
N VAL A 28 7.13 5.34 -2.04
CA VAL A 28 7.81 5.62 -3.32
C VAL A 28 8.58 6.94 -3.23
N VAL A 29 7.95 8.01 -2.77
CA VAL A 29 8.58 9.34 -2.64
C VAL A 29 9.80 9.28 -1.73
N GLU A 30 9.70 8.64 -0.55
CA GLU A 30 10.84 8.47 0.34
C GLU A 30 12.00 7.72 -0.32
N ARG A 31 11.70 6.70 -1.13
CA ARG A 31 12.73 5.90 -1.81
C ARG A 31 13.38 6.66 -2.96
N ILE A 32 12.61 7.46 -3.71
CA ILE A 32 13.14 8.39 -4.73
C ILE A 32 14.06 9.41 -4.08
N LEU A 33 13.61 10.06 -3.00
CA LEU A 33 14.41 11.03 -2.25
C LEU A 33 15.70 10.41 -1.69
N ALA A 34 15.65 9.15 -1.30
CA ALA A 34 16.82 8.38 -0.84
C ALA A 34 17.71 7.83 -1.98
N GLY A 35 17.40 8.11 -3.25
CA GLY A 35 18.14 7.60 -4.41
C GLY A 35 18.07 6.09 -4.60
N LYS A 36 17.07 5.41 -4.02
CA LYS A 36 16.91 3.95 -4.07
C LYS A 36 15.95 3.55 -5.20
N CYS A 37 16.31 2.50 -5.94
CA CYS A 37 15.45 1.92 -6.96
C CYS A 37 14.18 1.32 -6.33
N ILE A 38 13.02 1.61 -6.93
CA ILE A 38 11.71 1.18 -6.41
C ILE A 38 11.42 -0.29 -6.76
N GLY A 39 11.97 -0.78 -7.89
CA GLY A 39 11.72 -2.14 -8.38
C GLY A 39 10.24 -2.42 -8.69
N ASP A 40 9.93 -3.65 -9.10
CA ASP A 40 8.55 -4.10 -9.38
C ASP A 40 7.87 -4.62 -8.10
N ARG A 41 7.88 -3.80 -7.04
CA ARG A 41 7.23 -4.17 -5.77
C ARG A 41 5.72 -3.97 -5.86
N ILE A 42 4.98 -4.86 -5.21
CA ILE A 42 3.52 -4.91 -5.20
C ILE A 42 3.06 -4.87 -3.73
N LEU A 43 2.02 -4.08 -3.44
CA LEU A 43 1.29 -4.12 -2.17
C LEU A 43 0.07 -5.02 -2.34
N GLU A 44 -0.14 -5.89 -1.36
CA GLU A 44 -1.31 -6.75 -1.30
C GLU A 44 -2.33 -6.13 -0.35
N VAL A 45 -3.58 -5.99 -0.81
CA VAL A 45 -4.73 -5.63 0.01
C VAL A 45 -5.44 -6.91 0.37
N ALA A 46 -5.50 -7.26 1.65
CA ALA A 46 -6.13 -8.49 2.13
C ALA A 46 -7.31 -8.18 3.06
N ASP A 47 -8.27 -9.10 3.12
CA ASP A 47 -9.34 -9.06 4.11
C ASP A 47 -8.85 -9.45 5.52
N GLY A 48 -9.72 -9.32 6.53
CA GLY A 48 -9.42 -9.70 7.91
C GLY A 48 -9.17 -11.20 8.14
N THR A 49 -9.34 -12.05 7.11
CA THR A 49 -8.98 -13.48 7.13
C THR A 49 -7.63 -13.76 6.46
N GLY A 50 -6.96 -12.73 5.95
CA GLY A 50 -5.69 -12.83 5.23
C GLY A 50 -5.84 -13.20 3.75
N ARG A 51 -7.05 -13.15 3.19
CA ARG A 51 -7.24 -13.38 1.75
C ARG A 51 -6.95 -12.10 0.98
N VAL A 52 -6.01 -12.17 0.05
CA VAL A 52 -5.70 -11.06 -0.86
C VAL A 52 -6.90 -10.78 -1.76
N LEU A 53 -7.46 -9.58 -1.64
CA LEU A 53 -8.57 -9.06 -2.43
C LEU A 53 -8.08 -8.28 -3.65
N ALA A 54 -6.95 -7.58 -3.52
CA ALA A 54 -6.38 -6.77 -4.59
C ALA A 54 -4.86 -6.64 -4.46
N THR A 55 -4.21 -6.25 -5.56
CA THR A 55 -2.77 -6.00 -5.61
C THR A 55 -2.50 -4.67 -6.30
N VAL A 56 -1.73 -3.79 -5.64
CA VAL A 56 -1.37 -2.45 -6.12
C VAL A 56 0.11 -2.44 -6.44
N SER A 57 0.48 -2.23 -7.71
CA SER A 57 1.90 -2.09 -8.05
C SER A 57 2.41 -0.70 -7.66
N LEU A 58 3.57 -0.65 -7.02
CA LEU A 58 4.23 0.62 -6.65
C LEU A 58 4.69 1.41 -7.88
N ARG A 59 4.84 0.73 -9.02
CA ARG A 59 5.19 1.33 -10.31
C ARG A 59 4.00 2.08 -10.92
N SER A 60 2.78 1.61 -10.73
CA SER A 60 1.58 2.23 -11.31
C SER A 60 1.05 3.41 -10.48
N SER A 61 1.43 3.52 -9.20
CA SER A 61 1.01 4.62 -8.30
C SER A 61 1.87 5.88 -8.43
N VAL A 62 3.00 5.79 -9.15
CA VAL A 62 3.80 6.93 -9.59
C VAL A 62 3.68 6.97 -11.10
N GLY A 63 2.88 7.89 -11.65
CA GLY A 63 2.68 8.00 -13.10
C GLY A 63 3.97 8.49 -13.78
N ILE A 64 4.88 7.58 -14.10
CA ILE A 64 6.08 7.79 -14.94
C ILE A 64 6.05 6.86 -16.13
#